data_AF-A0A930X4D5-F1
#
_entry.id   AF-A0A930X4D5-F1
#
_cell.length_a   1.000
_cell.length_b   1.000
_cell.length_c   1.000
_cell.angle_alpha   90.00
_cell.angle_beta   90.00
_cell.angle_gamma   90.00
#
_symmetry.space_group_name_H-M   'P 1'
#
loop_
_entity.id
_entity.type
_entity.pdbx_description
1 polymer ?
#
loop_
_entity_poly.entity_id
_entity_poly.type
_entity_poly.pdbx_seq_one_letter_code
_entity_poly.pdbx_strand_id
1 'polypeptide(L)'
;MSDTPPEIQDLQRQLFFRMSPQQRFAHGMQQIEDVRRIAENSLRQAHPQASTAERKVLLLQRYYGHELSPETLRPAVSRCTATGSSGAEARHQPHQRRLTAGRAACRASTSGAGRRL
;
A
#
# COMPACT_ATOMS: atom_id res chain seq x y z
N MET A 1 -23.46 2.34 -5.16
CA MET A 1 -23.40 3.71 -4.60
C MET A 1 -24.70 4.45 -4.88
N SER A 2 -25.84 3.79 -4.69
CA SER A 2 -27.17 4.38 -4.90
C SER A 2 -27.67 5.14 -3.66
N ASP A 3 -27.05 4.92 -2.50
CA ASP A 3 -27.47 5.52 -1.22
C ASP A 3 -26.82 6.89 -0.95
N THR A 4 -26.04 7.41 -1.90
CA THR A 4 -25.38 8.73 -1.77
C THR A 4 -26.17 9.77 -2.56
N PRO A 5 -26.78 10.77 -1.91
CA PRO A 5 -27.53 11.82 -2.60
C PRO A 5 -26.65 12.58 -3.62
N PRO A 6 -27.22 13.07 -4.74
CA PRO A 6 -26.46 13.75 -5.79
C PRO A 6 -25.61 14.92 -5.29
N GLU A 7 -26.12 15.72 -4.35
CA GLU A 7 -25.42 16.86 -3.75
C GLU A 7 -24.14 16.45 -3.01
N ILE A 8 -24.12 15.25 -2.43
CA ILE A 8 -22.94 14.70 -1.74
C ILE A 8 -21.92 14.19 -2.75
N GLN A 9 -22.37 13.59 -3.85
CA GLN A 9 -21.49 13.18 -4.95
C GLN A 9 -20.80 14.40 -5.57
N ASP A 10 -21.54 15.49 -5.74
CA ASP A 10 -21.02 16.75 -6.26
C ASP A 10 -20.02 17.39 -5.32
N LEU A 11 -20.30 17.40 -4.01
CA LEU A 11 -19.35 17.86 -3.00
C LEU A 11 -18.06 17.04 -3.02
N GLN A 12 -18.17 15.71 -3.06
CA GLN A 12 -17.00 14.82 -3.11
C GLN A 12 -16.16 15.07 -4.37
N ARG A 13 -16.80 15.26 -5.52
CA ARG A 13 -16.13 15.61 -6.77
C ARG A 13 -15.40 16.96 -6.67
N GLN A 14 -16.05 17.98 -6.12
CA GLN A 14 -15.42 19.30 -5.91
C GLN A 14 -14.20 19.21 -4.99
N LEU A 15 -14.31 18.48 -3.87
CA LEU A 15 -13.19 18.27 -2.94
C LEU A 15 -12.02 17.55 -3.63
N PHE A 16 -12.30 16.52 -4.42
CA PHE A 16 -11.29 15.78 -5.16
C PHE A 16 -10.58 16.66 -6.20
N PHE A 17 -11.30 17.52 -6.93
CA PHE A 17 -10.71 18.40 -7.92
C PHE A 17 -9.95 19.60 -7.34
N ARG A 18 -10.21 19.97 -6.08
CA ARG A 18 -9.39 20.96 -5.34
C ARG A 18 -8.01 20.42 -4.97
N MET A 19 -7.80 19.11 -4.96
CA MET A 19 -6.50 18.51 -4.70
C MET A 19 -5.54 18.74 -5.87
N SER A 20 -4.25 18.91 -5.58
CA SER A 20 -3.21 18.91 -6.62
C SER A 20 -3.11 17.54 -7.30
N PRO A 21 -2.53 17.45 -8.51
CA PRO A 21 -2.30 16.16 -9.17
C PRO A 21 -1.53 15.15 -8.28
N GLN A 22 -0.53 15.61 -7.53
CA GLN A 22 0.27 14.77 -6.63
C GLN A 22 -0.56 14.25 -5.46
N GLN A 23 -1.41 15.11 -4.88
CA GLN A 23 -2.32 14.70 -3.81
C GLN A 23 -3.35 13.68 -4.31
N ARG A 24 -3.93 13.88 -5.50
CA ARG A 24 -4.85 12.91 -6.11
C ARG A 24 -4.18 11.56 -6.34
N PHE A 25 -2.94 11.56 -6.81
CA PHE A 25 -2.16 10.33 -6.99
C PHE A 25 -1.95 9.60 -5.66
N ALA A 26 -1.45 10.31 -4.65
CA ALA A 26 -1.25 9.73 -3.31
C ALA A 26 -2.56 9.21 -2.71
N HIS A 27 -3.66 9.95 -2.87
CA HIS A 27 -4.98 9.53 -2.43
C HIS A 27 -5.44 8.24 -3.12
N GLY A 28 -5.30 8.14 -4.44
CA GLY A 28 -5.64 6.94 -5.20
C GLY A 28 -4.81 5.72 -4.76
N MET A 29 -3.50 5.90 -4.56
CA MET A 29 -2.63 4.83 -4.04
C MET A 29 -3.07 4.35 -2.64
N GLN A 30 -3.43 5.29 -1.77
CA GLN A 30 -3.94 4.97 -0.44
C GLN A 30 -5.28 4.22 -0.50
N GLN A 31 -6.20 4.66 -1.36
CA GLN A 31 -7.49 3.98 -1.56
C GLN A 31 -7.32 2.53 -2.05
N ILE A 32 -6.41 2.29 -2.99
CA ILE A 32 -6.11 0.94 -3.47
C ILE A 32 -5.63 0.05 -2.32
N GLU A 33 -4.73 0.58 -1.49
CA GLU A 33 -4.19 -0.15 -0.35
C GLU A 33 -5.25 -0.42 0.74
N ASP A 34 -6.13 0.54 1.01
CA ASP A 34 -7.20 0.37 1.98
C ASP A 34 -8.24 -0.66 1.50
N VAL A 35 -8.64 -0.61 0.23
CA VAL A 35 -9.55 -1.60 -0.36
C VAL A 35 -8.92 -3.00 -0.33
N ARG A 36 -7.62 -3.11 -0.67
CA ARG A 36 -6.88 -4.38 -0.56
C ARG A 36 -6.92 -4.92 0.87
N ARG A 37 -6.62 -4.08 1.87
CA ARG A 37 -6.62 -4.47 3.28
C ARG A 37 -8.00 -4.93 3.74
N ILE A 38 -9.06 -4.24 3.33
CA ILE A 38 -10.45 -4.62 3.64
C ILE A 38 -10.76 -6.00 3.04
N ALA A 39 -10.42 -6.23 1.78
CA ALA A 39 -10.66 -7.51 1.11
C ALA A 39 -9.89 -8.66 1.78
N GLU A 40 -8.60 -8.45 2.10
CA GLU A 40 -7.78 -9.44 2.81
C GLU A 40 -8.32 -9.77 4.21
N ASN A 41 -8.78 -8.76 4.95
CA ASN A 41 -9.40 -8.95 6.26
C ASN A 41 -10.68 -9.78 6.14
N SER A 42 -11.54 -9.45 5.18
CA SER A 42 -12.77 -10.20 4.90
C SER A 42 -12.46 -11.67 4.57
N LEU A 43 -11.43 -11.94 3.76
CA LEU A 43 -11.02 -13.31 3.42
C LEU A 43 -10.44 -14.07 4.63
N ARG A 44 -9.67 -13.39 5.50
CA ARG A 44 -9.17 -14.01 6.73
C ARG A 44 -10.30 -14.44 7.67
N GLN A 45 -11.34 -13.63 7.76
CA GLN A 45 -12.51 -13.93 8.59
C GLN A 45 -13.36 -15.06 7.99
N ALA A 46 -13.58 -15.04 6.66
CA ALA A 46 -14.37 -16.07 5.99
C ALA A 46 -13.65 -17.42 5.88
N HIS A 47 -12.31 -17.41 5.79
CA HIS A 47 -11.48 -18.60 5.62
C HIS A 47 -10.32 -18.64 6.63
N PRO A 48 -10.60 -18.83 7.93
CA PRO A 48 -9.59 -18.75 8.98
C PRO A 48 -8.49 -19.81 8.85
N GLN A 49 -8.82 -20.98 8.28
CA GLN A 49 -7.88 -22.09 8.07
C GLN A 49 -7.11 -22.00 6.75
N ALA A 50 -7.47 -21.08 5.86
CA ALA A 50 -6.75 -20.94 4.59
C ALA A 50 -5.32 -20.46 4.83
N SER A 51 -4.36 -21.12 4.19
CA SER A 51 -2.97 -20.68 4.14
C SER A 51 -2.83 -19.32 3.46
N THR A 52 -1.67 -18.69 3.63
CA THR A 52 -1.37 -17.42 2.96
C THR A 52 -1.41 -17.53 1.43
N ALA A 53 -0.98 -18.67 0.87
CA ALA A 53 -1.06 -18.92 -0.57
C ALA A 53 -2.51 -19.00 -1.04
N GLU A 54 -3.35 -19.78 -0.35
CA GLU A 54 -4.77 -19.93 -0.68
C GLU A 54 -5.51 -18.59 -0.56
N ARG A 55 -5.23 -17.78 0.46
CA ARG A 55 -5.82 -16.44 0.57
C ARG A 55 -5.47 -15.52 -0.59
N LYS A 56 -4.25 -15.61 -1.15
CA LYS A 56 -3.87 -14.84 -2.35
C LYS A 56 -4.66 -15.30 -3.58
N VAL A 57 -4.90 -16.61 -3.71
CA VAL A 57 -5.75 -17.16 -4.77
C VAL A 57 -7.18 -16.68 -4.64
N LEU A 58 -7.75 -16.74 -3.43
CA LEU A 58 -9.09 -16.25 -3.15
C LEU A 58 -9.21 -14.75 -3.43
N LEU A 59 -8.18 -13.96 -3.13
CA LEU A 59 -8.14 -12.53 -3.45
C LEU A 59 -8.12 -12.28 -4.96
N LEU A 60 -7.32 -13.04 -5.73
CA LEU A 60 -7.30 -12.96 -7.19
C LEU A 60 -8.64 -13.35 -7.81
N GLN A 61 -9.24 -14.44 -7.33
CA GLN A 61 -10.57 -14.89 -7.75
C GLN A 61 -11.63 -13.84 -7.43
N ARG A 62 -11.54 -13.16 -6.28
CA ARG A 62 -12.48 -12.09 -5.92
C ARG A 62 -12.42 -10.91 -6.87
N TYR A 63 -11.22 -10.48 -7.28
CA TYR A 63 -11.08 -9.33 -8.16
C TYR A 63 -11.34 -9.66 -9.63
N TYR A 64 -10.88 -10.82 -10.09
CA TYR A 64 -10.80 -11.15 -11.51
C TYR A 64 -11.46 -12.48 -11.88
N GLY A 65 -12.13 -13.16 -10.95
CA GLY A 65 -12.66 -14.50 -11.20
C GLY A 65 -13.71 -14.59 -12.31
N HIS A 66 -14.34 -13.46 -12.66
CA HIS A 66 -15.27 -13.37 -13.78
C HIS A 66 -14.56 -13.12 -15.13
N GLU A 67 -13.32 -12.64 -15.11
CA GLU A 67 -12.52 -12.33 -16.30
C GLU A 67 -11.48 -13.43 -16.61
N LEU A 68 -11.11 -14.22 -15.60
CA LEU A 68 -10.09 -15.25 -15.73
C LEU A 68 -10.73 -16.61 -15.99
N SER A 69 -10.34 -17.25 -17.08
CA SER A 69 -10.68 -18.66 -17.30
C SER A 69 -9.96 -19.55 -16.26
N PRO A 70 -10.50 -20.74 -15.95
CA PRO A 70 -9.83 -21.70 -15.08
C PRO A 70 -8.41 -22.05 -15.52
N GLU A 71 -8.12 -21.96 -16.83
CA GLU A 71 -6.81 -22.22 -17.42
C GLU A 71 -5.81 -21.10 -17.13
N THR A 72 -6.26 -19.84 -17.11
CA THR A 72 -5.42 -18.68 -16.76
C THR A 72 -5.14 -18.59 -15.24
N LEU A 73 -6.05 -19.10 -14.40
CA LEU A 73 -5.87 -19.11 -12.95
C LEU A 73 -4.86 -20.15 -12.48
N ARG A 74 -4.82 -21.35 -13.10
CA ARG A 74 -3.95 -22.46 -12.67
C ARG A 74 -2.47 -22.06 -12.50
N PRO A 75 -1.81 -21.38 -13.46
CA PRO A 75 -0.41 -20.98 -13.30
C PRO A 75 -0.19 -19.98 -12.16
N ALA A 76 -1.13 -19.07 -11.91
CA ALA A 76 -1.04 -18.10 -10.83
C ALA A 76 -1.17 -18.79 -9.47
N VAL A 77 -2.11 -19.71 -9.33
CA VAL A 77 -2.30 -20.54 -8.14
C VAL A 77 -1.05 -21.36 -7.83
N SER A 78 -0.52 -22.08 -8.82
CA SER A 78 0.67 -22.93 -8.64
C SER A 78 1.91 -22.15 -8.20
N ARG A 79 2.11 -20.91 -8.69
CA ARG A 79 3.21 -20.05 -8.21
C ARG A 79 2.99 -19.56 -6.79
N CYS A 80 1.75 -19.23 -6.43
CA CYS A 80 1.42 -18.78 -5.08
C CYS A 80 1.55 -19.89 -4.03
N THR A 81 1.25 -21.15 -4.38
CA THR A 81 1.40 -22.30 -3.48
C THR A 81 2.85 -22.79 -3.38
N ALA A 82 3.63 -22.72 -4.46
CA ALA A 82 5.05 -23.09 -4.46
C ALA A 82 5.94 -22.14 -3.62
N THR A 83 5.53 -20.88 -3.43
CA THR A 83 6.27 -19.88 -2.64
C THR A 83 5.85 -19.82 -1.17
N GLY A 84 5.04 -20.80 -0.72
CA GLY A 84 4.36 -20.83 0.57
C GLY A 84 5.21 -20.92 1.86
N SER A 85 6.55 -20.86 1.82
CA SER A 85 7.39 -21.03 3.02
C SER A 85 8.20 -19.82 3.48
N SER A 86 8.26 -18.70 2.74
CA SER A 86 9.26 -17.63 3.02
C SER A 86 8.71 -16.30 3.58
N GLY A 87 7.40 -16.13 3.76
CA GLY A 87 6.81 -14.80 3.97
C GLY A 87 6.27 -14.45 5.37
N ALA A 88 6.37 -15.36 6.34
CA ALA A 88 5.68 -15.21 7.64
C ALA A 88 6.41 -14.31 8.67
N GLU A 89 7.61 -13.80 8.37
CA GLU A 89 8.50 -13.25 9.39
C GLU A 89 9.02 -11.85 9.03
N ALA A 90 8.14 -10.85 8.82
CA ALA A 90 8.62 -9.47 8.63
C ALA A 90 7.65 -8.33 8.96
N ARG A 91 6.46 -8.55 9.54
CA ARG A 91 5.53 -7.44 9.85
C ARG A 91 4.87 -7.54 11.22
N HIS A 92 5.72 -7.67 12.24
CA HIS A 92 5.41 -7.19 13.58
C HIS A 92 6.62 -6.41 14.11
N GLN A 93 6.62 -5.10 13.91
CA GLN A 93 7.28 -4.18 14.83
C GLN A 93 6.28 -3.06 15.17
N PRO A 94 5.67 -3.10 16.37
CA PRO A 94 4.95 -1.96 16.90
C PRO A 94 5.97 -0.93 17.39
N HIS A 95 5.71 0.35 17.11
CA HIS A 95 6.24 1.54 17.78
C HIS A 95 7.44 1.37 18.73
N GLN A 96 8.64 1.77 18.28
CA GLN A 96 9.55 2.52 19.16
C GLN A 96 10.16 3.71 18.41
N ARG A 97 9.75 4.90 18.84
CA ARG A 97 10.45 6.17 18.65
C ARG A 97 11.86 6.06 19.24
N ARG A 98 12.88 6.50 18.51
CA ARG A 98 13.95 7.34 19.08
C ARG A 98 14.32 8.44 18.09
N LEU A 99 13.92 9.65 18.47
CA LEU A 99 14.57 10.88 18.08
C LEU A 99 16.06 10.77 18.43
N THR A 100 16.93 10.82 17.44
CA THR A 100 18.30 11.32 17.63
C THR A 100 18.52 12.46 16.65
N ALA A 101 18.22 13.66 17.14
CA ALA A 101 18.90 14.86 16.70
C ALA A 101 20.41 14.66 16.95
N GLY A 102 21.23 14.83 15.91
CA GLY A 102 22.65 14.56 16.00
C GLY A 102 23.42 15.01 14.76
N ARG A 103 23.41 16.33 14.54
CA ARG A 103 24.44 17.13 13.84
C ARG A 103 25.49 16.35 13.01
N ALA A 104 25.38 16.49 11.69
CA ALA A 104 26.55 16.56 10.80
C ALA A 104 26.34 17.80 9.90
N ALA A 105 26.53 19.01 10.44
CA ALA A 105 27.80 19.70 10.43
C ALA A 105 28.37 19.82 9.01
N CYS A 106 27.94 20.88 8.32
CA CYS A 106 28.69 21.54 7.27
C CYS A 106 30.19 21.59 7.62
N ARG A 107 31.03 21.04 6.74
CA ARG A 107 32.42 21.47 6.62
C ARG A 107 32.64 22.00 5.21
N ALA A 108 32.13 23.21 4.99
CA ALA A 108 32.81 24.13 4.10
C ALA A 108 33.99 24.70 4.90
N SER A 109 35.19 24.16 4.68
CA SER A 109 36.41 24.70 5.26
C SER A 109 36.99 25.72 4.29
N THR A 110 36.47 26.94 4.37
CA THR A 110 37.21 28.14 4.01
C THR A 110 38.14 28.49 5.17
N SER A 111 39.44 28.38 4.97
CA SER A 111 40.48 29.14 5.68
C SER A 111 41.13 30.00 4.60
N GLY A 112 41.02 31.32 4.56
CA GLY A 112 41.32 32.25 5.65
C GLY A 112 42.82 32.54 5.59
N ALA A 113 43.26 33.50 4.76
CA ALA A 113 43.49 34.91 5.09
C ALA A 113 44.95 35.20 5.48
N GLY A 114 45.61 36.06 4.70
CA GLY A 114 46.94 36.62 4.96
C GLY A 114 47.09 37.95 4.22
N ARG A 115 46.89 39.05 4.95
CA ARG A 115 46.98 40.45 4.51
C ARG A 115 48.42 40.94 4.51
N ARG A 116 48.71 41.89 3.59
CA ARG A 116 49.63 43.05 3.71
C ARG A 116 51.12 42.77 3.91
N LEU A 117 51.96 43.21 2.97
CA LEU A 117 52.52 44.57 2.90
C LEU A 117 52.84 44.92 1.44
#